data_AF-A0A377V3S4-F1
#
_entry.id   AF-A0A377V3S4-F1
#
_cell.length_a   1.000
_cell.length_b   1.000
_cell.length_c   1.000
_cell.angle_alpha   90.00
_cell.angle_beta   90.00
_cell.angle_gamma   90.00
#
_symmetry.space_group_name_H-M   'P 1'
#
loop_
_entity.id
_entity.type
_entity.pdbx_description
1 polymer ?
#
loop_
_entity_poly.entity_id
_entity_poly.type
_entity_poly.pdbx_seq_one_letter_code
_entity_poly.pdbx_strand_id
1 'polypeptide(L)'
;MNASPIAITKFKKALQLDPSDVNSSIFLAMHYHNNGDYSLAYDIYEELINEGWCNENEYVPEFTQRVYNGYYLALLFDLRYQDIIEKSKKWKDLKHSRGIVGVFRATALKRMAEDFIQKDPDQSKSLLSRAMRTLNDVIRVDGYIKPACEQTKSVFNELAVILKMPTFKQDKIFSNESLEFIAAHLSNITAYVKIDGDDEITKLIRRLSNIETPKNPFTSFSIPKHAQSDLYNPIDEEYAIQKGLEIVQISNIPKSKDGKASPLYIFAKKDTKDYYLRYEFLKNGGYAEWFNLKQGDSVAIRPLKEKPKGKSLLASEIYLL
;
A
#
# COMPACT_ATOMS: atom_id res chain seq x y z
N MET A 1 24.73 -10.77 -0.66
CA MET A 1 25.64 -9.88 -1.42
C MET A 1 25.59 -8.48 -0.83
N ASN A 2 26.70 -8.03 -0.23
CA ASN A 2 26.90 -6.75 0.47
C ASN A 2 27.20 -5.57 -0.47
N ALA A 3 26.50 -5.44 -1.61
CA ALA A 3 26.81 -4.40 -2.61
C ALA A 3 26.39 -2.99 -2.17
N SER A 4 25.42 -2.87 -1.26
CA SER A 4 24.81 -1.57 -0.89
C SER A 4 25.75 -0.62 -0.12
N PRO A 5 26.54 -1.07 0.89
CA PRO A 5 27.44 -0.17 1.61
C PRO A 5 28.53 0.45 0.73
N ILE A 6 29.11 -0.34 -0.19
CA ILE A 6 30.13 0.13 -1.12
C ILE A 6 29.55 1.20 -2.06
N ALA A 7 28.34 0.97 -2.58
CA ALA A 7 27.67 1.92 -3.46
C ALA A 7 27.41 3.27 -2.78
N ILE A 8 26.90 3.26 -1.54
CA ILE A 8 26.70 4.48 -0.75
C ILE A 8 28.00 5.27 -0.59
N THR A 9 29.10 4.61 -0.22
CA THR A 9 30.40 5.28 -0.09
C THR A 9 30.86 5.91 -1.41
N LYS A 10 30.62 5.24 -2.54
CA LYS A 10 31.01 5.76 -3.86
C LYS A 10 30.18 6.98 -4.26
N PHE A 11 28.85 6.95 -4.09
CA PHE A 11 28.00 8.09 -4.40
C PHE A 11 28.26 9.28 -3.47
N LYS A 12 28.51 9.05 -2.17
CA LYS A 12 28.96 10.11 -1.27
C LYS A 12 30.25 10.76 -1.75
N LYS A 13 31.22 9.97 -2.21
CA LYS A 13 32.48 10.48 -2.74
C LYS A 13 32.27 11.24 -4.06
N ALA A 14 31.37 10.79 -4.93
CA ALA A 14 31.01 11.52 -6.15
C ALA A 14 30.45 12.91 -5.81
N LEU A 15 29.50 12.98 -4.86
CA LEU A 15 28.92 14.25 -4.41
C LEU A 15 29.90 15.17 -3.65
N GLN A 16 30.97 14.62 -3.08
CA GLN A 16 32.07 15.43 -2.54
C GLN A 16 32.91 16.11 -3.64
N LEU A 17 33.02 15.46 -4.81
CA LEU A 17 33.78 15.98 -5.95
C LEU A 17 32.92 16.92 -6.81
N ASP A 18 31.65 16.58 -6.98
CA ASP A 18 30.64 17.37 -7.68
C ASP A 18 29.32 17.34 -6.91
N PRO A 19 29.06 18.34 -6.04
CA PRO A 19 27.81 18.44 -5.30
C PRO A 19 26.56 18.59 -6.18
N SER A 20 26.72 18.95 -7.47
CA SER A 20 25.61 19.15 -8.40
C SER A 20 25.26 17.90 -9.22
N ASP A 21 25.93 16.76 -8.99
CA ASP A 21 25.62 15.51 -9.68
C ASP A 21 24.31 14.89 -9.17
N VAL A 22 23.21 15.29 -9.81
CA VAL A 22 21.86 14.82 -9.50
C VAL A 22 21.69 13.32 -9.64
N ASN A 23 22.40 12.67 -10.58
CA ASN A 23 22.29 11.23 -10.73
C ASN A 23 22.91 10.54 -9.53
N SER A 24 24.07 11.02 -9.05
CA SER A 24 24.67 10.53 -7.82
C SER A 24 23.75 10.74 -6.61
N SER A 25 23.05 11.87 -6.52
CA SER A 25 22.04 12.12 -5.49
C SER A 25 20.89 11.11 -5.56
N ILE A 26 20.29 10.91 -6.74
CA ILE A 26 19.19 9.97 -6.94
C ILE A 26 19.62 8.54 -6.59
N PHE A 27 20.78 8.08 -7.05
CA PHE A 27 21.25 6.73 -6.74
C PHE A 27 21.59 6.57 -5.26
N LEU A 28 22.16 7.58 -4.61
CA LEU A 28 22.38 7.58 -3.17
C LEU A 28 21.05 7.42 -2.41
N ALA A 29 20.02 8.19 -2.78
CA ALA A 29 18.69 8.09 -2.19
C ALA A 29 18.05 6.71 -2.41
N MET A 30 18.19 6.12 -3.61
CA MET A 30 17.73 4.75 -3.89
C MET A 30 18.44 3.71 -3.00
N HIS A 31 19.75 3.86 -2.79
CA HIS A 31 20.51 2.95 -1.93
C HIS A 31 20.14 3.11 -0.44
N TYR A 32 19.91 4.34 0.02
CA TYR A 32 19.36 4.58 1.35
C TYR A 32 17.98 3.92 1.51
N HIS A 33 17.07 4.11 0.55
CA HIS A 33 15.77 3.45 0.55
C HIS A 33 15.90 1.92 0.63
N ASN A 34 16.75 1.31 -0.20
CA ASN A 34 16.99 -0.14 -0.21
C ASN A 34 17.66 -0.65 1.09
N ASN A 35 18.28 0.23 1.86
CA ASN A 35 18.84 -0.08 3.16
C ASN A 35 17.88 0.20 4.32
N GLY A 36 16.68 0.69 4.06
CA GLY A 36 15.73 1.07 5.11
C GLY A 36 15.95 2.47 5.66
N ASP A 37 16.96 3.20 5.19
CA ASP A 37 17.32 4.56 5.60
C ASP A 37 16.37 5.58 4.94
N TYR A 38 15.06 5.43 5.16
CA TYR A 38 14.03 6.19 4.44
C TYR A 38 14.10 7.70 4.67
N SER A 39 14.51 8.11 5.86
CA SER A 39 14.73 9.52 6.20
C SER A 39 15.77 10.16 5.30
N LEU A 40 16.94 9.54 5.21
CA LEU A 40 18.02 9.99 4.33
C LEU A 40 17.59 9.96 2.85
N ALA A 41 16.78 8.97 2.46
CA ALA A 41 16.27 8.89 1.09
C ALA A 41 15.30 10.04 0.75
N TYR A 42 14.29 10.29 1.61
CA TYR A 42 13.33 11.36 1.32
C TYR A 42 13.95 12.75 1.48
N ASP A 43 14.93 12.95 2.37
CA ASP A 43 15.64 14.23 2.53
C ASP A 43 16.33 14.63 1.22
N ILE A 44 17.05 13.70 0.58
CA ILE A 44 17.71 13.95 -0.72
C ILE A 44 16.67 14.25 -1.81
N TYR A 45 15.59 13.44 -1.91
CA TYR A 45 14.59 13.71 -2.92
C TYR A 45 13.85 15.03 -2.68
N GLU A 46 13.63 15.43 -1.42
CA GLU A 46 13.04 16.72 -1.07
C GLU A 46 13.94 17.88 -1.51
N GLU A 47 15.25 17.78 -1.29
CA GLU A 47 16.23 18.75 -1.78
C GLU A 47 16.16 18.89 -3.30
N LEU A 48 16.15 17.77 -4.04
CA LEU A 48 16.02 17.79 -5.50
C LEU A 48 14.71 18.46 -5.97
N ILE A 49 13.59 18.20 -5.28
CA ILE A 49 12.31 18.84 -5.58
C ILE A 49 12.40 20.36 -5.33
N ASN A 50 13.00 20.78 -4.21
CA ASN A 50 13.12 22.18 -3.82
C ASN A 50 14.06 22.98 -4.74
N GLU A 51 15.11 22.34 -5.25
CA GLU A 51 16.05 22.93 -6.21
C GLU A 51 15.47 23.04 -7.64
N GLY A 52 14.26 22.52 -7.88
CA GLY A 52 13.57 22.66 -9.16
C GLY A 52 13.83 21.54 -10.15
N TRP A 53 14.52 20.46 -9.77
CA TRP A 53 14.72 19.28 -10.63
C TRP A 53 13.42 18.56 -11.01
N CYS A 54 12.30 18.91 -10.37
CA CYS A 54 10.96 18.44 -10.75
C CYS A 54 10.15 19.44 -11.59
N ASN A 55 10.79 20.46 -12.20
CA ASN A 55 10.09 21.36 -13.13
C ASN A 55 9.71 20.61 -14.43
N GLU A 56 8.42 20.33 -14.57
CA GLU A 56 7.87 19.56 -15.69
C GLU A 56 7.82 20.31 -17.04
N ASN A 57 8.26 21.58 -17.06
CA ASN A 57 8.52 22.31 -18.30
C ASN A 57 9.97 22.14 -18.80
N GLU A 58 10.88 21.79 -17.90
CA GLU A 58 12.31 21.71 -18.18
C GLU A 58 12.79 20.26 -18.31
N TYR A 59 12.25 19.36 -17.50
CA TYR A 59 12.70 17.98 -17.41
C TYR A 59 11.67 16.99 -17.94
N VAL A 60 12.18 15.90 -18.51
CA VAL A 60 11.38 14.83 -19.12
C VAL A 60 10.54 14.07 -18.07
N PRO A 61 9.40 13.49 -18.47
CA PRO A 61 8.51 12.76 -17.56
C PRO A 61 9.20 11.66 -16.76
N GLU A 62 10.04 10.85 -17.39
CA GLU A 62 10.70 9.71 -16.78
C GLU A 62 11.61 10.12 -15.62
N PHE A 63 12.23 11.30 -15.72
CA PHE A 63 13.10 11.84 -14.70
C PHE A 63 12.30 12.39 -13.52
N THR A 64 11.38 13.30 -13.78
CA THR A 64 10.55 13.94 -12.74
C THR A 64 9.69 12.93 -11.99
N GLN A 65 9.08 11.96 -12.69
CA GLN A 65 8.32 10.88 -12.07
C GLN A 65 9.21 9.97 -11.22
N ARG A 66 10.48 9.74 -11.59
CA ARG A 66 11.42 8.95 -10.76
C ARG A 66 11.70 9.65 -9.44
N VAL A 67 11.92 10.96 -9.45
CA VAL A 67 12.15 11.75 -8.23
C VAL A 67 10.91 11.74 -7.35
N TYR A 68 9.73 12.06 -7.90
CA TYR A 68 8.48 12.00 -7.13
C TYR A 68 8.19 10.59 -6.58
N ASN A 69 8.37 9.55 -7.39
CA ASN A 69 8.18 8.18 -6.96
C ASN A 69 9.11 7.84 -5.80
N GLY A 70 10.40 8.16 -5.91
CA GLY A 70 11.37 7.92 -4.85
C GLY A 70 11.01 8.65 -3.55
N TYR A 71 10.66 9.94 -3.65
CA TYR A 71 10.25 10.77 -2.52
C TYR A 71 9.06 10.18 -1.77
N TYR A 72 7.95 9.98 -2.47
CA TYR A 72 6.72 9.52 -1.84
C TYR A 72 6.77 8.05 -1.41
N LEU A 73 7.56 7.21 -2.10
CA LEU A 73 7.79 5.83 -1.67
C LEU A 73 8.60 5.81 -0.37
N ALA A 74 9.64 6.62 -0.23
CA ALA A 74 10.41 6.73 1.01
C ALA A 74 9.53 7.22 2.17
N LEU A 75 8.72 8.26 1.98
CA LEU A 75 7.74 8.71 2.98
C LEU A 75 6.72 7.62 3.35
N LEU A 76 6.25 6.84 2.36
CA LEU A 76 5.27 5.79 2.57
C LEU A 76 5.85 4.67 3.45
N PHE A 77 7.10 4.28 3.21
CA PHE A 77 7.78 3.25 3.98
C PHE A 77 8.19 3.72 5.38
N ASP A 78 8.45 5.03 5.56
CA ASP A 78 8.62 5.66 6.88
C ASP A 78 7.29 5.94 7.61
N LEU A 79 6.15 5.50 7.03
CA LEU A 79 4.80 5.66 7.58
C LEU A 79 4.41 7.14 7.78
N ARG A 80 4.98 8.05 6.98
CA ARG A 80 4.76 9.51 7.03
C ARG A 80 3.53 9.92 6.24
N TYR A 81 2.40 9.26 6.48
CA TYR A 81 1.19 9.43 5.66
C TYR A 81 0.64 10.86 5.67
N GLN A 82 0.72 11.54 6.82
CA GLN A 82 0.31 12.94 6.93
C GLN A 82 1.16 13.84 6.01
N ASP A 83 2.46 13.62 5.95
CA ASP A 83 3.36 14.42 5.11
C ASP A 83 3.09 14.17 3.63
N ILE A 84 2.81 12.93 3.23
CA ILE A 84 2.37 12.63 1.86
C ILE A 84 1.12 13.45 1.52
N ILE A 85 0.12 13.48 2.40
CA ILE A 85 -1.11 14.24 2.17
C ILE A 85 -0.85 15.77 2.13
N GLU A 86 0.07 16.29 2.94
CA GLU A 86 0.36 17.72 2.95
C GLU A 86 1.16 18.14 1.72
N LYS A 87 2.23 17.42 1.41
CA LYS A 87 3.16 17.71 0.30
C LYS A 87 2.52 17.45 -1.07
N SER A 88 1.58 16.53 -1.14
CA SER A 88 0.87 16.23 -2.38
C SER A 88 -0.37 17.11 -2.61
N LYS A 89 -0.62 18.18 -1.84
CA LYS A 89 -1.86 19.00 -1.97
C LYS A 89 -2.10 19.53 -3.39
N LYS A 90 -1.03 19.97 -4.06
CA LYS A 90 -1.04 20.54 -5.42
C LYS A 90 -0.79 19.50 -6.51
N TRP A 91 -1.00 18.21 -6.24
CA TRP A 91 -0.76 17.16 -7.22
C TRP A 91 -1.50 17.35 -8.54
N LYS A 92 -2.68 18.01 -8.51
CA LYS A 92 -3.46 18.32 -9.71
C LYS A 92 -2.86 19.40 -10.61
N ASP A 93 -1.96 20.22 -10.06
CA ASP A 93 -1.27 21.29 -10.79
C ASP A 93 -0.07 20.74 -11.57
N LEU A 94 0.33 19.49 -11.29
CA LEU A 94 1.32 18.76 -12.06
C LEU A 94 0.74 18.35 -13.43
N LYS A 95 1.63 18.23 -14.41
CA LYS A 95 1.40 17.69 -15.74
C LYS A 95 1.55 16.17 -15.70
N HIS A 96 2.68 15.65 -16.14
CA HIS A 96 2.89 14.21 -16.32
C HIS A 96 3.11 13.44 -15.02
N SER A 97 3.48 14.08 -13.91
CA SER A 97 3.63 13.44 -12.60
C SER A 97 2.34 13.44 -11.77
N ARG A 98 1.26 14.06 -12.26
CA ARG A 98 -0.03 14.14 -11.58
C ARG A 98 -0.53 12.76 -11.16
N GLY A 99 -0.59 11.81 -12.09
CA GLY A 99 -1.06 10.46 -11.82
C GLY A 99 -0.30 9.77 -10.67
N ILE A 100 1.04 9.77 -10.71
CA ILE A 100 1.85 9.07 -9.69
C ILE A 100 1.72 9.71 -8.31
N VAL A 101 1.74 11.05 -8.23
CA VAL A 101 1.60 11.77 -6.96
C VAL A 101 0.18 11.62 -6.40
N GLY A 102 -0.84 11.61 -7.26
CA GLY A 102 -2.23 11.33 -6.88
C GLY A 102 -2.42 9.92 -6.31
N VAL A 103 -1.75 8.92 -6.87
CA VAL A 103 -1.76 7.54 -6.35
C VAL A 103 -1.19 7.49 -4.93
N PHE A 104 0.00 8.07 -4.69
CA PHE A 104 0.59 8.11 -3.34
C PHE A 104 -0.31 8.84 -2.33
N ARG A 105 -0.95 9.93 -2.75
CA ARG A 105 -1.93 10.64 -1.94
C ARG A 105 -3.08 9.72 -1.51
N ALA A 106 -3.67 9.00 -2.47
CA ALA A 106 -4.77 8.09 -2.18
C ALA A 106 -4.35 6.94 -1.27
N THR A 107 -3.16 6.37 -1.49
CA THR A 107 -2.58 5.35 -0.63
C THR A 107 -2.42 5.87 0.80
N ALA A 108 -1.84 7.06 1.00
CA ALA A 108 -1.67 7.64 2.33
C ALA A 108 -3.01 7.90 3.04
N LEU A 109 -4.01 8.41 2.32
CA LEU A 109 -5.37 8.58 2.84
C LEU A 109 -5.99 7.26 3.29
N LYS A 110 -5.85 6.21 2.47
CA LYS A 110 -6.31 4.85 2.80
C LYS A 110 -5.63 4.33 4.07
N ARG A 111 -4.31 4.46 4.18
CA ARG A 111 -3.55 4.03 5.37
C ARG A 111 -4.00 4.74 6.63
N MET A 112 -4.15 6.05 6.56
CA MET A 112 -4.63 6.81 7.71
C MET A 112 -6.03 6.39 8.13
N ALA A 113 -6.91 6.05 7.18
CA ALA A 113 -8.27 5.63 7.50
C ALA A 113 -8.31 4.36 8.36
N GLU A 114 -7.36 3.43 8.17
CA GLU A 114 -7.27 2.16 8.92
C GLU A 114 -7.18 2.38 10.44
N ASP A 115 -6.45 3.41 10.88
CA ASP A 115 -6.28 3.75 12.29
C ASP A 115 -7.56 4.25 12.96
N PHE A 116 -8.50 4.77 12.17
CA PHE A 116 -9.74 5.37 12.64
C PHE A 116 -10.95 4.46 12.52
N ILE A 117 -10.87 3.29 11.85
CA ILE A 117 -12.03 2.41 11.60
C ILE A 117 -12.84 2.12 12.89
N GLN A 118 -12.17 1.89 14.01
CA GLN A 118 -12.81 1.61 15.30
C GLN A 118 -12.88 2.83 16.23
N LYS A 119 -11.94 3.78 16.08
CA LYS A 119 -11.78 4.93 16.99
C LYS A 119 -12.70 6.08 16.63
N ASP A 120 -12.77 6.39 15.33
CA ASP A 120 -13.58 7.45 14.74
C ASP A 120 -14.03 7.01 13.33
N PRO A 121 -15.14 6.25 13.24
CA PRO A 121 -15.65 5.77 11.97
C PRO A 121 -15.99 6.89 10.97
N ASP A 122 -16.38 8.08 11.46
CA ASP A 122 -16.70 9.22 10.59
C ASP A 122 -15.44 9.80 9.95
N GLN A 123 -14.35 9.92 10.71
CA GLN A 123 -13.05 10.27 10.16
C GLN A 123 -12.54 9.21 9.18
N SER A 124 -12.70 7.93 9.50
CA SER A 124 -12.31 6.83 8.60
C SER A 124 -13.06 6.89 7.26
N LYS A 125 -14.39 7.08 7.29
CA LYS A 125 -15.22 7.29 6.09
C LYS A 125 -14.75 8.49 5.27
N SER A 126 -14.51 9.63 5.93
CA SER A 126 -14.02 10.85 5.28
C SER A 126 -12.69 10.63 4.53
N LEU A 127 -11.73 9.95 5.16
CA LEU A 127 -10.44 9.62 4.56
C LEU A 127 -10.59 8.66 3.36
N LEU A 128 -11.42 7.61 3.49
CA LEU A 128 -11.66 6.66 2.40
C LEU A 128 -12.41 7.31 1.22
N SER A 129 -13.43 8.13 1.47
CA SER A 129 -14.09 8.92 0.41
C SER A 129 -13.09 9.81 -0.33
N ARG A 130 -12.16 10.44 0.38
CA ARG A 130 -11.09 11.23 -0.26
C ARG A 130 -10.13 10.35 -1.07
N ALA A 131 -9.80 9.14 -0.60
CA ALA A 131 -8.96 8.19 -1.34
C ALA A 131 -9.65 7.75 -2.64
N MET A 132 -10.93 7.36 -2.57
CA MET A 132 -11.74 6.98 -3.75
C MET A 132 -11.84 8.11 -4.76
N ARG A 133 -12.17 9.33 -4.31
CA ARG A 133 -12.25 10.51 -5.20
C ARG A 133 -10.90 10.86 -5.84
N THR A 134 -9.80 10.67 -5.12
CA THR A 134 -8.46 10.90 -5.65
C THR A 134 -8.13 9.88 -6.75
N LEU A 135 -8.37 8.59 -6.50
CA LEU A 135 -8.15 7.54 -7.51
C LEU A 135 -9.08 7.68 -8.70
N ASN A 136 -10.35 8.03 -8.50
CA ASN A 136 -11.28 8.28 -9.60
C ASN A 136 -10.78 9.44 -10.49
N ASP A 137 -10.28 10.52 -9.89
CA ASP A 137 -9.74 11.65 -10.65
C ASP A 137 -8.43 11.31 -11.38
N VAL A 138 -7.56 10.49 -10.77
CA VAL A 138 -6.37 9.94 -11.44
C VAL A 138 -6.79 9.09 -12.63
N ILE A 139 -7.65 8.09 -12.42
CA ILE A 139 -8.08 7.16 -13.47
C ILE A 139 -8.77 7.89 -14.62
N ARG A 140 -9.62 8.88 -14.31
CA ARG A 140 -10.37 9.63 -15.33
C ARG A 140 -9.47 10.47 -16.24
N VAL A 141 -8.36 10.98 -15.72
CA VAL A 141 -7.53 11.97 -16.44
C VAL A 141 -6.20 11.38 -16.90
N ASP A 142 -5.54 10.57 -16.08
CA ASP A 142 -4.27 9.91 -16.38
C ASP A 142 -4.46 8.48 -16.94
N GLY A 143 -5.68 7.94 -16.87
CA GLY A 143 -6.01 6.59 -17.30
C GLY A 143 -5.75 5.52 -16.26
N TYR A 144 -5.97 4.27 -16.66
CA TYR A 144 -5.75 3.06 -15.84
C TYR A 144 -4.26 2.70 -15.74
N ILE A 145 -3.41 3.64 -15.30
CA ILE A 145 -2.00 3.35 -15.05
C ILE A 145 -1.86 2.26 -13.99
N LYS A 146 -0.88 1.37 -14.16
CA LYS A 146 -0.71 0.18 -13.31
C LYS A 146 -0.72 0.50 -11.80
N PRO A 147 0.02 1.50 -11.29
CA PRO A 147 -0.01 1.85 -9.87
C PRO A 147 -1.41 2.26 -9.38
N ALA A 148 -2.17 3.01 -10.18
CA ALA A 148 -3.53 3.42 -9.82
C ALA A 148 -4.47 2.21 -9.75
N CYS A 149 -4.33 1.25 -10.67
CA CYS A 149 -5.12 0.02 -10.66
C CYS A 149 -4.81 -0.83 -9.42
N GLU A 150 -3.52 -0.99 -9.07
CA GLU A 150 -3.10 -1.74 -7.88
C GLU A 150 -3.65 -1.12 -6.59
N GLN A 151 -3.56 0.20 -6.46
CA GLN A 151 -4.11 0.89 -5.29
C GLN A 151 -5.64 0.91 -5.28
N THR A 152 -6.29 0.93 -6.45
CA THR A 152 -7.76 0.79 -6.55
C THR A 152 -8.20 -0.59 -6.08
N LYS A 153 -7.52 -1.68 -6.49
CA LYS A 153 -7.77 -3.02 -5.95
C LYS A 153 -7.59 -3.06 -4.42
N SER A 154 -6.55 -2.40 -3.90
CA SER A 154 -6.32 -2.32 -2.45
C SER A 154 -7.46 -1.60 -1.71
N VAL A 155 -7.96 -0.49 -2.27
CA VAL A 155 -9.13 0.22 -1.72
C VAL A 155 -10.39 -0.65 -1.81
N PHE A 156 -10.64 -1.35 -2.90
CA PHE A 156 -11.78 -2.27 -3.02
C PHE A 156 -11.79 -3.35 -1.93
N ASN A 157 -10.63 -3.92 -1.65
CA ASN A 157 -10.46 -4.92 -0.60
C ASN A 157 -10.77 -4.33 0.79
N GLU A 158 -10.30 -3.12 1.10
CA GLU A 158 -10.64 -2.42 2.35
C GLU A 158 -12.15 -2.16 2.45
N LEU A 159 -12.78 -1.62 1.40
CA LEU A 159 -14.21 -1.35 1.35
C LEU A 159 -15.02 -2.64 1.57
N ALA A 160 -14.61 -3.75 0.96
CA ALA A 160 -15.26 -5.04 1.10
C ALA A 160 -15.24 -5.59 2.53
N VAL A 161 -14.19 -5.28 3.30
CA VAL A 161 -14.09 -5.62 4.71
C VAL A 161 -14.99 -4.71 5.54
N ILE A 162 -14.83 -3.39 5.45
CA ILE A 162 -15.52 -2.45 6.34
C ILE A 162 -17.03 -2.38 6.09
N LEU A 163 -17.51 -2.61 4.87
CA LEU A 163 -18.95 -2.63 4.56
C LEU A 163 -19.68 -3.83 5.16
N LYS A 164 -18.96 -4.77 5.80
CA LYS A 164 -19.57 -5.82 6.65
C LYS A 164 -19.99 -5.26 8.02
N MET A 165 -19.38 -4.16 8.47
CA MET A 165 -19.63 -3.56 9.78
C MET A 165 -20.90 -2.69 9.77
N PRO A 166 -21.80 -2.80 10.77
CA PRO A 166 -23.05 -2.03 10.81
C PRO A 166 -22.85 -0.52 10.67
N THR A 167 -21.83 0.05 11.32
CA THR A 167 -21.53 1.49 11.32
C THR A 167 -21.28 2.05 9.93
N PHE A 168 -20.60 1.29 9.07
CA PHE A 168 -20.30 1.69 7.69
C PHE A 168 -21.45 1.33 6.74
N LYS A 169 -22.07 0.16 6.95
CA LYS A 169 -23.19 -0.33 6.13
C LYS A 169 -24.44 0.55 6.24
N GLN A 170 -24.73 1.09 7.42
CA GLN A 170 -25.93 1.91 7.66
C GLN A 170 -25.79 3.35 7.17
N ASP A 171 -24.56 3.82 6.97
CA ASP A 171 -24.31 5.11 6.31
C ASP A 171 -24.55 4.97 4.80
N LYS A 172 -25.76 5.38 4.36
CA LYS A 172 -26.17 5.27 2.95
C LYS A 172 -25.33 6.12 2.02
N ILE A 173 -24.81 7.25 2.48
CA ILE A 173 -24.02 8.16 1.63
C ILE A 173 -22.68 7.49 1.33
N PHE A 174 -21.97 7.07 2.37
CA PHE A 174 -20.67 6.41 2.22
C PHE A 174 -20.76 5.07 1.50
N SER A 175 -21.75 4.24 1.85
CA SER A 175 -21.93 2.92 1.23
C SER A 175 -22.29 3.03 -0.25
N ASN A 176 -23.16 3.96 -0.65
CA ASN A 176 -23.47 4.19 -2.06
C ASN A 176 -22.24 4.67 -2.84
N GLU A 177 -21.51 5.66 -2.32
CA GLU A 177 -20.26 6.14 -2.95
C GLU A 177 -19.26 5.01 -3.14
N SER A 178 -19.11 4.14 -2.15
CA SER A 178 -18.22 2.98 -2.20
C SER A 178 -18.62 1.98 -3.28
N LEU A 179 -19.91 1.67 -3.38
CA LEU A 179 -20.44 0.73 -4.37
C LEU A 179 -20.37 1.29 -5.79
N GLU A 180 -20.65 2.58 -5.96
CA GLU A 180 -20.52 3.29 -7.24
C GLU A 180 -19.05 3.31 -7.71
N PHE A 181 -18.11 3.60 -6.82
CA PHE A 181 -16.68 3.57 -7.13
C PHE A 181 -16.22 2.17 -7.56
N ILE A 182 -16.65 1.11 -6.86
CA ILE A 182 -16.36 -0.27 -7.26
C ILE A 182 -16.95 -0.56 -8.64
N ALA A 183 -18.25 -0.31 -8.83
CA ALA A 183 -18.94 -0.59 -10.09
C ALA A 183 -18.32 0.15 -11.29
N ALA A 184 -17.84 1.39 -11.09
CA ALA A 184 -17.27 2.20 -12.15
C ALA A 184 -15.91 1.69 -12.67
N HIS A 185 -15.09 1.09 -11.81
CA HIS A 185 -13.69 0.79 -12.16
C HIS A 185 -13.34 -0.71 -12.20
N LEU A 186 -14.15 -1.57 -11.58
CA LEU A 186 -13.82 -2.98 -11.37
C LEU A 186 -13.49 -3.74 -12.67
N SER A 187 -14.29 -3.59 -13.73
CA SER A 187 -14.05 -4.28 -15.02
C SER A 187 -12.81 -3.78 -15.76
N ASN A 188 -12.40 -2.54 -15.50
CA ASN A 188 -11.29 -1.94 -16.22
C ASN A 188 -9.96 -2.24 -15.54
N ILE A 189 -9.93 -2.29 -14.20
CA ILE A 189 -8.68 -2.60 -13.48
C ILE A 189 -8.21 -4.04 -13.70
N THR A 190 -9.11 -4.98 -14.04
CA THR A 190 -8.77 -6.39 -14.30
C THR A 190 -7.86 -6.57 -15.51
N ALA A 191 -7.79 -5.59 -16.41
CA ALA A 191 -6.84 -5.59 -17.52
C ALA A 191 -5.39 -5.36 -17.06
N TYR A 192 -5.20 -4.80 -15.87
CA TYR A 192 -3.88 -4.38 -15.35
C TYR A 192 -3.47 -5.13 -14.07
N VAL A 193 -4.45 -5.64 -13.33
CA VAL A 193 -4.24 -6.30 -12.04
C VAL A 193 -5.08 -7.57 -11.96
N LYS A 194 -4.45 -8.68 -11.57
CA LYS A 194 -5.14 -9.94 -11.31
C LYS A 194 -6.07 -9.76 -10.10
N ILE A 195 -7.33 -10.17 -10.23
CA ILE A 195 -8.26 -10.29 -9.10
C ILE A 195 -8.42 -11.78 -8.81
N ASP A 196 -8.04 -12.18 -7.60
CA ASP A 196 -7.94 -13.56 -7.18
C ASP A 196 -9.23 -14.03 -6.51
N GLY A 197 -9.40 -15.34 -6.43
CA GLY A 197 -10.60 -15.97 -5.85
C GLY A 197 -10.77 -15.63 -4.37
N ASP A 198 -9.64 -15.41 -3.70
CA ASP A 198 -9.54 -15.16 -2.27
C ASP A 198 -9.68 -13.68 -1.90
N ASP A 199 -9.55 -12.77 -2.87
CA ASP A 199 -9.72 -11.33 -2.64
C ASP A 199 -11.08 -11.00 -2.00
N GLU A 200 -11.09 -10.09 -1.02
CA GLU A 200 -12.33 -9.67 -0.36
C GLU A 200 -13.28 -8.99 -1.33
N ILE A 201 -12.76 -8.28 -2.34
CA ILE A 201 -13.61 -7.73 -3.39
C ILE A 201 -14.35 -8.84 -4.16
N THR A 202 -13.71 -9.99 -4.43
CA THR A 202 -14.36 -11.13 -5.09
C THR A 202 -15.51 -11.68 -4.24
N LYS A 203 -15.31 -11.80 -2.92
CA LYS A 203 -16.36 -12.24 -1.98
C LYS A 203 -17.50 -11.22 -1.89
N LEU A 204 -17.17 -9.92 -1.90
CA LEU A 204 -18.17 -8.85 -1.93
C LEU A 204 -18.98 -8.91 -3.23
N ILE A 205 -18.35 -9.01 -4.39
CA ILE A 205 -19.03 -9.07 -5.68
C ILE A 205 -19.99 -10.26 -5.75
N ARG A 206 -19.57 -11.47 -5.34
CA ARG A 206 -20.45 -12.64 -5.29
C ARG A 206 -21.68 -12.42 -4.41
N ARG A 207 -21.52 -11.68 -3.31
CA ARG A 207 -22.63 -11.33 -2.41
C ARG A 207 -23.55 -10.30 -3.05
N LEU A 208 -22.99 -9.27 -3.66
CA LEU A 208 -23.73 -8.18 -4.30
C LEU A 208 -24.46 -8.68 -5.56
N SER A 209 -23.86 -9.57 -6.36
CA SER A 209 -24.47 -10.15 -7.56
C SER A 209 -25.72 -10.97 -7.26
N ASN A 210 -25.82 -11.55 -6.05
CA ASN A 210 -26.96 -12.35 -5.61
C ASN A 210 -28.11 -11.51 -5.06
N ILE A 211 -27.98 -10.18 -5.03
CA ILE A 211 -29.06 -9.28 -4.61
C ILE A 211 -30.03 -9.11 -5.78
N GLU A 212 -31.27 -9.57 -5.60
CA GLU A 212 -32.35 -9.40 -6.56
C GLU A 212 -32.84 -7.94 -6.57
N THR A 213 -32.23 -7.12 -7.43
CA THR A 213 -32.68 -5.76 -7.72
C THR A 213 -32.66 -5.46 -9.22
N PRO A 214 -33.65 -4.71 -9.74
CA PRO A 214 -33.62 -4.25 -11.13
C PRO A 214 -32.36 -3.40 -11.38
N LYS A 215 -31.56 -3.77 -12.40
CA LYS A 215 -30.31 -3.10 -12.79
C LYS A 215 -29.15 -3.17 -11.78
N ASN A 216 -29.03 -4.28 -11.04
CA ASN A 216 -27.86 -4.53 -10.21
C ASN A 216 -26.56 -4.54 -11.06
N PRO A 217 -25.63 -3.56 -10.89
CA PRO A 217 -24.44 -3.44 -11.73
C PRO A 217 -23.44 -4.58 -11.51
N PHE A 218 -23.63 -5.41 -10.49
CA PHE A 218 -22.77 -6.54 -10.15
C PHE A 218 -23.24 -7.88 -10.75
N THR A 219 -24.40 -7.92 -11.43
CA THR A 219 -24.92 -9.16 -12.06
C THR A 219 -24.25 -9.50 -13.39
N SER A 220 -23.73 -8.50 -14.11
CA SER A 220 -23.02 -8.66 -15.39
C SER A 220 -21.52 -8.96 -15.21
N PHE A 221 -21.00 -8.91 -13.97
CA PHE A 221 -19.60 -9.12 -13.70
C PHE A 221 -19.28 -10.62 -13.64
N SER A 222 -18.63 -11.14 -14.68
CA SER A 222 -18.10 -12.50 -14.68
C SER A 222 -16.70 -12.52 -14.06
N ILE A 223 -16.59 -13.04 -12.83
CA ILE A 223 -15.28 -13.38 -12.26
C ILE A 223 -14.67 -14.47 -13.17
N PRO A 224 -13.43 -14.30 -13.68
CA PRO A 224 -12.79 -15.33 -14.49
C PRO A 224 -12.80 -16.67 -13.74
N LYS A 225 -13.34 -17.72 -14.36
CA LYS A 225 -13.45 -19.08 -13.78
C LYS A 225 -12.09 -19.72 -13.43
N HIS A 226 -10.98 -19.07 -13.78
CA HIS A 226 -9.61 -19.49 -13.51
C HIS A 226 -8.91 -18.67 -12.42
N ALA A 227 -9.66 -18.02 -11.54
CA ALA A 227 -9.17 -17.66 -10.22
C ALA A 227 -8.88 -18.96 -9.43
N GLN A 228 -7.85 -19.71 -9.85
CA GLN A 228 -7.18 -20.66 -8.98
C GLN A 228 -6.83 -19.87 -7.73
N SER A 229 -7.38 -20.27 -6.59
CA SER A 229 -6.77 -19.94 -5.31
C SER A 229 -5.28 -20.20 -5.50
N ASP A 230 -4.44 -19.18 -5.32
CA ASP A 230 -3.02 -19.46 -5.20
C ASP A 230 -2.93 -20.40 -4.00
N LEU A 231 -2.74 -21.70 -4.29
CA LEU A 231 -2.86 -22.76 -3.30
C LEU A 231 -2.03 -22.38 -2.10
N TYR A 232 -2.63 -22.44 -0.92
CA TYR A 232 -1.92 -22.37 0.35
C TYR A 232 -0.68 -23.25 0.26
N ASN A 233 0.48 -22.61 0.17
CA ASN A 233 1.77 -23.27 0.09
C ASN A 233 2.63 -22.68 1.20
N PRO A 234 2.43 -23.12 2.45
CA PRO A 234 3.27 -22.70 3.56
C PRO A 234 4.71 -23.05 3.23
N ILE A 235 5.63 -22.16 3.61
CA ILE A 235 7.05 -22.46 3.52
C ILE A 235 7.50 -23.03 4.86
N ASP A 236 8.37 -24.02 4.87
CA ASP A 236 8.95 -24.47 6.13
C ASP A 236 9.95 -23.45 6.71
N GLU A 237 10.23 -23.57 8.02
CA GLU A 237 11.15 -22.68 8.73
C GLU A 237 12.56 -22.72 8.16
N GLU A 238 13.01 -23.88 7.69
CA GLU A 238 14.36 -24.08 7.16
C GLU A 238 14.54 -23.30 5.86
N TYR A 239 13.57 -23.38 4.95
CA TYR A 239 13.52 -22.60 3.71
C TYR A 239 13.43 -21.10 3.98
N ALA A 240 12.62 -20.69 4.96
CA ALA A 240 12.51 -19.28 5.34
C ALA A 240 13.86 -18.73 5.80
N ILE A 241 14.57 -19.47 6.66
CA ILE A 241 15.92 -19.11 7.14
C ILE A 241 16.92 -19.06 5.97
N GLN A 242 16.88 -20.05 5.06
CA GLN A 242 17.74 -20.07 3.87
C GLN A 242 17.51 -18.84 2.95
N LYS A 243 16.28 -18.30 2.90
CA LYS A 243 15.94 -17.08 2.15
C LYS A 243 16.23 -15.78 2.90
N GLY A 244 16.82 -15.88 4.08
CA GLY A 244 17.14 -14.74 4.93
C GLY A 244 15.91 -14.01 5.45
N LEU A 245 14.81 -14.74 5.66
CA LEU A 245 13.62 -14.22 6.32
C LEU A 245 13.76 -14.37 7.84
N GLU A 246 13.11 -13.48 8.59
CA GLU A 246 13.01 -13.56 10.04
C GLU A 246 11.69 -14.24 10.44
N ILE A 247 11.77 -15.31 11.22
CA ILE A 247 10.59 -15.92 11.85
C ILE A 247 10.21 -15.07 13.07
N VAL A 248 8.96 -14.59 13.11
CA VAL A 248 8.39 -13.74 14.18
C VAL A 248 7.08 -14.34 14.67
N GLN A 249 6.72 -14.05 15.93
CA GLN A 249 5.46 -14.52 16.52
C GLN A 249 4.43 -13.41 16.58
N ILE A 250 3.19 -13.70 16.21
CA ILE A 250 2.09 -12.75 16.28
C ILE A 250 1.86 -12.35 17.74
N SER A 251 2.03 -11.06 18.02
CA SER A 251 1.97 -10.49 19.36
C SER A 251 0.59 -9.89 19.67
N ASN A 252 -0.04 -9.26 18.67
CA ASN A 252 -1.34 -8.63 18.82
C ASN A 252 -2.09 -8.60 17.48
N ILE A 253 -3.35 -9.02 17.52
CA ILE A 253 -4.29 -8.88 16.42
C ILE A 253 -5.35 -7.88 16.91
N PRO A 254 -5.34 -6.63 16.42
CA PRO A 254 -6.34 -5.64 16.84
C PRO A 254 -7.74 -6.19 16.61
N LYS A 255 -8.60 -6.23 17.62
CA LYS A 255 -9.97 -6.75 17.45
C LYS A 255 -10.92 -5.61 17.11
N SER A 256 -11.82 -5.84 16.15
CA SER A 256 -13.06 -5.06 16.06
C SER A 256 -13.90 -5.28 17.32
N LYS A 257 -14.67 -4.25 17.76
CA LYS A 257 -15.55 -4.33 18.93
C LYS A 257 -16.49 -5.55 18.94
N ASP A 258 -16.85 -6.08 17.77
CA ASP A 258 -17.75 -7.23 17.64
C ASP A 258 -17.03 -8.58 17.51
N GLY A 259 -15.69 -8.61 17.55
CA GLY A 259 -14.87 -9.83 17.47
C GLY A 259 -14.90 -10.56 16.12
N LYS A 260 -15.60 -10.04 15.12
CA LYS A 260 -15.91 -10.73 13.85
C LYS A 260 -15.02 -10.37 12.65
N ALA A 261 -14.22 -9.31 12.74
CA ALA A 261 -13.32 -8.90 11.68
C ALA A 261 -11.91 -8.73 12.24
N SER A 262 -10.97 -9.57 11.78
CA SER A 262 -9.54 -9.30 11.91
C SER A 262 -9.15 -8.17 10.93
N PRO A 263 -8.32 -7.21 11.36
CA PRO A 263 -7.81 -6.15 10.52
C PRO A 263 -6.89 -6.68 9.42
N LEU A 264 -6.76 -5.88 8.36
CA LEU A 264 -5.76 -6.08 7.29
C LEU A 264 -4.32 -5.88 7.76
N TYR A 265 -4.12 -5.58 9.04
CA TYR A 265 -2.82 -5.44 9.66
C TYR A 265 -2.79 -6.13 11.01
N ILE A 266 -1.65 -6.69 11.37
CA ILE A 266 -1.42 -7.35 12.67
C ILE A 266 -0.04 -6.96 13.19
N PHE A 267 0.23 -7.22 14.46
CA PHE A 267 1.54 -7.01 15.05
C PHE A 267 2.18 -8.34 15.42
N ALA A 268 3.49 -8.42 15.18
CA ALA A 268 4.31 -9.55 15.58
C ALA A 268 5.51 -9.06 16.41
N LYS A 269 6.20 -9.97 17.08
CA LYS A 269 7.39 -9.69 17.86
C LYS A 269 8.43 -10.79 17.70
N LYS A 270 9.69 -10.40 17.86
CA LYS A 270 10.83 -11.29 18.06
C LYS A 270 11.80 -10.60 18.99
N ASP A 271 12.17 -11.26 20.08
CA ASP A 271 13.00 -10.71 21.14
C ASP A 271 12.45 -9.35 21.65
N THR A 272 13.17 -8.26 21.41
CA THR A 272 12.80 -6.88 21.78
C THR A 272 12.25 -6.06 20.61
N LYS A 273 12.09 -6.66 19.42
CA LYS A 273 11.61 -6.00 18.20
C LYS A 273 10.13 -6.28 17.99
N ASP A 274 9.37 -5.20 17.78
CA ASP A 274 7.98 -5.25 17.33
C ASP A 274 7.91 -5.04 15.82
N TYR A 275 7.04 -5.79 15.16
CA TYR A 275 6.82 -5.75 13.73
C TYR A 275 5.36 -5.43 13.42
N TYR A 276 5.15 -4.64 12.37
CA TYR A 276 3.86 -4.30 11.81
C TYR A 276 3.70 -5.03 10.48
N LEU A 277 2.67 -5.86 10.39
CA LEU A 277 2.43 -6.75 9.26
C LEU A 277 1.15 -6.31 8.57
N ARG A 278 1.13 -6.27 7.23
CA ARG A 278 -0.08 -5.95 6.46
C ARG A 278 -0.38 -7.01 5.42
N TYR A 279 -1.64 -7.36 5.28
CA TYR A 279 -2.13 -8.40 4.38
C TYR A 279 -1.60 -8.27 2.95
N GLU A 280 -1.48 -7.05 2.40
CA GLU A 280 -0.99 -6.88 1.03
C GLU A 280 0.47 -7.29 0.81
N PHE A 281 1.24 -7.44 1.89
CA PHE A 281 2.61 -7.93 1.84
C PHE A 281 2.69 -9.45 2.00
N LEU A 282 1.54 -10.13 2.20
CA LEU A 282 1.44 -11.59 2.17
C LEU A 282 1.76 -12.13 0.78
N LYS A 283 2.65 -13.13 0.73
CA LYS A 283 3.20 -13.69 -0.51
C LYS A 283 2.72 -15.11 -0.82
N ASN A 284 2.35 -15.91 0.19
CA ASN A 284 1.95 -17.31 0.04
C ASN A 284 0.73 -17.64 0.91
N GLY A 285 -0.43 -17.16 0.50
CA GLY A 285 -1.68 -17.42 1.18
C GLY A 285 -2.71 -16.37 0.86
N GLY A 286 -3.95 -16.64 1.22
CA GLY A 286 -5.06 -15.74 1.01
C GLY A 286 -5.58 -15.16 2.31
N TYR A 287 -6.70 -14.48 2.17
CA TYR A 287 -7.45 -13.93 3.29
C TYR A 287 -7.86 -14.97 4.31
N ALA A 288 -8.28 -16.17 3.89
CA ALA A 288 -8.75 -17.20 4.82
C ALA A 288 -7.68 -17.55 5.85
N GLU A 289 -6.45 -17.74 5.40
CA GLU A 289 -5.31 -18.04 6.25
C GLU A 289 -4.92 -16.83 7.10
N TRP A 290 -4.88 -15.62 6.51
CA TRP A 290 -4.58 -14.39 7.25
C TRP A 290 -5.55 -14.17 8.42
N PHE A 291 -6.85 -14.37 8.20
CA PHE A 291 -7.87 -14.21 9.23
C PHE A 291 -7.87 -15.34 10.26
N ASN A 292 -7.31 -16.51 9.93
CA ASN A 292 -7.15 -17.64 10.84
C ASN A 292 -5.91 -17.54 11.72
N LEU A 293 -4.99 -16.60 11.43
CA LEU A 293 -3.85 -16.31 12.29
C LEU A 293 -4.30 -15.94 13.71
N LYS A 294 -3.58 -16.46 14.69
CA LYS A 294 -3.81 -16.26 16.12
C LYS A 294 -2.57 -15.70 16.78
N GLN A 295 -2.78 -15.06 17.93
CA GLN A 295 -1.67 -14.67 18.79
C GLN A 295 -0.86 -15.91 19.18
N GLY A 296 0.45 -15.85 18.98
CA GLY A 296 1.37 -16.98 19.17
C GLY A 296 1.76 -17.71 17.88
N ASP A 297 0.98 -17.58 16.80
CA ASP A 297 1.35 -18.19 15.52
C ASP A 297 2.64 -17.55 14.98
N SER A 298 3.45 -18.36 14.30
CA SER A 298 4.71 -17.92 13.70
C SER A 298 4.50 -17.64 12.22
N VAL A 299 5.12 -16.56 11.73
CA VAL A 299 5.17 -16.21 10.31
C VAL A 299 6.60 -15.82 9.95
N ALA A 300 7.00 -16.08 8.71
CA ALA A 300 8.29 -15.63 8.19
C ALA A 300 8.12 -14.26 7.52
N ILE A 301 8.98 -13.31 7.85
CA ILE A 301 8.87 -11.95 7.32
C ILE A 301 10.21 -11.48 6.75
N ARG A 302 10.14 -10.55 5.81
CA ARG A 302 11.26 -9.69 5.47
C ARG A 302 11.02 -8.34 6.15
N PRO A 303 11.65 -8.06 7.31
CA PRO A 303 11.47 -6.78 7.96
C PRO A 303 12.23 -5.69 7.21
N LEU A 304 11.70 -4.47 7.27
CA LEU A 304 12.47 -3.30 6.88
C LEU A 304 13.61 -3.09 7.87
N LYS A 305 14.77 -2.68 7.34
CA LYS A 305 16.05 -2.73 8.05
C LYS A 305 16.19 -1.71 9.19
N GLU A 306 15.37 -0.65 9.24
CA GLU A 306 15.49 0.40 10.27
C GLU A 306 14.18 0.77 10.98
N LYS A 307 14.33 1.12 12.27
CA LYS A 307 13.27 1.51 13.20
C LYS A 307 13.30 3.03 13.39
N PRO A 308 12.26 3.79 13.04
CA PRO A 308 12.06 5.10 13.63
C PRO A 308 11.84 4.91 15.14
N LYS A 309 12.59 5.64 16.00
CA LYS A 309 12.49 5.51 17.46
C LYS A 309 11.03 5.44 17.92
N GLY A 310 10.66 4.32 18.56
CA GLY A 310 9.33 4.11 19.16
C GLY A 310 8.24 3.50 18.27
N LYS A 311 8.52 3.13 17.01
CA LYS A 311 7.53 2.48 16.11
C LYS A 311 7.86 1.01 15.82
N SER A 312 6.85 0.20 15.51
CA SER A 312 7.02 -1.18 15.00
C SER A 312 7.64 -1.18 13.59
N LEU A 313 8.49 -2.17 13.31
CA LEU A 313 9.13 -2.37 12.00
C LEU A 313 8.13 -2.93 11.00
N LEU A 314 7.84 -2.22 9.91
CA LEU A 314 7.00 -2.76 8.85
C LEU A 314 7.69 -3.96 8.17
N ALA A 315 6.93 -5.01 7.83
CA ALA A 315 7.40 -6.08 6.96
C ALA A 315 7.10 -5.76 5.49
N SER A 316 8.08 -5.90 4.60
CA SER A 316 7.90 -5.75 3.15
C SER A 316 7.44 -7.03 2.46
N GLU A 317 7.66 -8.17 3.10
CA GLU A 317 7.19 -9.49 2.67
C GLU A 317 6.74 -10.29 3.90
N ILE A 318 5.65 -11.04 3.76
CA ILE A 318 5.11 -11.92 4.79
C ILE A 318 4.83 -13.26 4.15
N TYR A 319 5.27 -14.31 4.83
CA TYR A 319 5.05 -15.69 4.43
C TYR A 319 4.44 -16.49 5.58
N LEU A 320 3.41 -17.27 5.27
CA LEU A 320 2.85 -18.26 6.18
C LEU A 320 3.80 -19.45 6.28
N LEU A 321 3.97 -19.93 7.51
CA LEU A 321 4.71 -21.13 7.89
C LEU A 321 3.75 -22.31 8.10
#